data_AF-A0A8H7N063-F1
#
_entry.id   AF-A0A8H7N063-F1
#
_cell.length_a   1.000
_cell.length_b   1.000
_cell.length_c   1.000
_cell.angle_alpha   90.00
_cell.angle_beta   90.00
_cell.angle_gamma   90.00
#
_symmetry.space_group_name_H-M   'P 1'
#
loop_
_entity.id
_entity.type
_entity.pdbx_description
1 polymer ?
#
loop_
_entity_poly.entity_id
_entity_poly.type
_entity_poly.pdbx_seq_one_letter_code
_entity_poly.pdbx_strand_id
1 'polypeptide(L)'
;DRPLTVFSSSWGYDAYALGFDCWEKEGWRQLPWWFNGLPRKWHDMHNPTGPLSTPEAIAEGRAVNRGKYSELKLQAQMLKVAPGYLTTNRDNNQTKWAESEGVEIGARLNQNTAYGQFFIARAFSIPQLGGKLSLHGRDSKIHVTDFDVGGTNVSYSTAEIFTWKQFRGYGYNVLVVYAGPDELHEIAMEYIKGKEVELIQGSSLRFQKVAGYVVFQYNTTAERQIAQVGDLQI
;
A
#
# COMPACT_ATOMS: atom_id res chain seq x y z
N ASP A 1 -10.34 18.87 -22.14
CA ASP A 1 -9.54 18.40 -20.98
C ASP A 1 -9.78 16.93 -20.74
N ARG A 2 -8.75 16.10 -20.87
CA ARG A 2 -8.87 14.65 -20.63
C ARG A 2 -8.34 14.35 -19.22
N PRO A 3 -9.07 13.59 -18.39
CA PRO A 3 -8.61 13.22 -17.07
C PRO A 3 -7.32 12.41 -17.17
N LEU A 4 -6.33 12.77 -16.35
CA LEU A 4 -5.07 12.06 -16.19
C LEU A 4 -5.36 10.73 -15.48
N THR A 5 -5.57 9.68 -16.27
CA THR A 5 -5.52 8.30 -15.77
C THR A 5 -4.08 7.99 -15.36
N VAL A 6 -3.83 7.79 -14.07
CA VAL A 6 -2.55 7.25 -13.57
C VAL A 6 -2.47 5.78 -14.02
N PHE A 7 -1.73 5.55 -15.10
CA PHE A 7 -1.33 4.21 -15.50
C PHE A 7 -0.08 3.82 -14.71
N SER A 8 -0.24 3.05 -13.64
CA SER A 8 0.83 2.14 -13.24
C SER A 8 0.88 1.04 -14.32
N SER A 9 1.88 1.09 -15.19
CA SER A 9 2.08 0.03 -16.18
C SER A 9 2.67 -1.18 -15.44
N SER A 10 1.80 -2.03 -14.90
CA SER A 10 2.14 -3.41 -14.52
C SER A 10 2.14 -4.35 -15.72
N TRP A 11 2.15 -3.82 -16.94
CA TRP A 11 2.28 -4.58 -18.18
C TRP A 11 3.64 -5.27 -18.19
N GLY A 12 3.72 -6.46 -17.60
CA GLY A 12 4.58 -7.49 -18.16
C GLY A 12 4.02 -7.82 -19.54
N TYR A 13 4.87 -7.95 -20.55
CA TYR A 13 4.50 -8.75 -21.70
C TYR A 13 4.00 -10.09 -21.15
N ASP A 14 2.73 -10.42 -21.37
CA ASP A 14 2.12 -11.68 -20.96
C ASP A 14 2.83 -12.80 -21.74
N ALA A 15 3.94 -13.27 -21.19
CA ALA A 15 4.61 -14.46 -21.67
C ALA A 15 3.86 -15.65 -21.08
N TYR A 16 2.73 -16.00 -21.72
CA TYR A 16 2.19 -17.34 -21.56
C TYR A 16 3.33 -18.32 -21.86
N ALA A 17 3.58 -19.27 -20.95
CA ALA A 17 4.41 -20.41 -21.31
C ALA A 17 3.74 -21.07 -22.51
N LEU A 18 4.35 -20.93 -23.69
CA LEU A 18 3.87 -21.55 -24.92
C LEU A 18 3.70 -23.06 -24.64
N GLY A 19 2.45 -23.53 -24.55
CA GLY A 19 2.10 -24.91 -24.19
C GLY A 19 1.08 -25.08 -23.04
N PHE A 20 0.69 -24.01 -22.34
CA PHE A 20 -0.41 -24.07 -21.37
C PHE A 20 -1.76 -24.10 -22.11
N ASP A 21 -2.51 -25.18 -21.95
CA ASP A 21 -3.86 -25.31 -22.51
C ASP A 21 -4.89 -24.81 -21.48
N CYS A 22 -5.51 -23.66 -21.76
CA CYS A 22 -6.54 -23.07 -20.88
C CYS A 22 -7.79 -23.96 -20.72
N TRP A 23 -7.95 -24.99 -21.55
CA TRP A 23 -9.06 -25.93 -21.53
C TRP A 23 -8.76 -27.20 -20.72
N GLU A 24 -7.48 -27.53 -20.50
CA GLU A 24 -7.04 -28.76 -19.84
C GLU A 24 -6.07 -28.43 -18.69
N LYS A 25 -6.64 -27.96 -17.58
CA LYS A 25 -5.91 -27.32 -16.45
C LYS A 25 -4.95 -28.24 -15.68
N GLU A 26 -4.97 -29.55 -15.93
CA GLU A 26 -4.16 -30.54 -15.21
C GLU A 26 -2.99 -31.10 -16.05
N GLY A 27 -2.86 -30.70 -17.31
CA GLY A 27 -1.84 -31.22 -18.22
C GLY A 27 -1.07 -30.11 -18.94
N TRP A 28 0.26 -30.25 -18.98
CA TRP A 28 1.04 -29.56 -20.02
C TRP A 28 0.87 -30.34 -21.31
N ARG A 29 0.50 -29.67 -22.40
CA ARG A 29 0.41 -30.33 -23.72
C ARG A 29 1.77 -30.99 -24.01
N GLN A 30 1.80 -32.30 -24.23
CA GLN A 30 3.04 -32.98 -24.61
C GLN A 30 3.49 -32.42 -25.97
N LEU A 31 4.51 -31.59 -25.95
CA LEU A 31 5.08 -31.03 -27.17
C LEU A 31 5.91 -32.13 -27.85
N PRO A 32 5.91 -32.19 -29.20
CA PRO A 32 6.67 -33.20 -29.95
C PRO A 32 8.14 -33.26 -29.52
N TRP A 33 8.81 -34.41 -29.64
CA TRP A 33 10.21 -34.63 -29.21
C TRP A 33 11.23 -33.64 -29.80
N TRP A 34 10.91 -32.98 -30.91
CA TRP A 34 11.72 -31.93 -31.53
C TRP A 34 11.43 -30.52 -31.00
N PHE A 35 10.39 -30.34 -30.20
CA PHE A 35 10.04 -29.10 -29.51
C PHE A 35 10.89 -29.00 -28.23
N ASN A 36 12.12 -28.54 -28.41
CA ASN A 36 13.19 -28.70 -27.43
C ASN A 36 13.18 -27.55 -26.38
N GLY A 37 12.22 -27.59 -25.46
CA GLY A 37 12.15 -26.75 -24.26
C GLY A 37 11.66 -25.31 -24.49
N LEU A 38 11.54 -24.57 -23.39
CA LEU A 38 11.11 -23.17 -23.35
C LEU A 38 11.75 -22.34 -24.48
N PRO A 39 11.03 -21.41 -25.12
CA PRO A 39 11.54 -20.63 -26.24
C PRO A 39 12.87 -19.95 -25.91
N ARG A 40 13.97 -20.44 -26.51
CA ARG A 40 15.33 -19.88 -26.30
C ARG A 40 15.64 -18.69 -27.20
N LYS A 41 14.79 -18.41 -28.20
CA LYS A 41 14.95 -17.33 -29.18
C LYS A 41 14.08 -16.11 -28.88
N TRP A 42 13.57 -15.99 -27.65
CA TRP A 42 12.69 -14.87 -27.26
C TRP A 42 13.34 -13.52 -27.52
N HIS A 43 14.61 -13.38 -27.15
CA HIS A 43 15.44 -12.20 -27.43
C HIS A 43 15.48 -11.90 -28.94
N ASP A 44 15.82 -12.90 -29.77
CA ASP A 44 15.91 -12.74 -31.23
C ASP A 44 14.58 -12.36 -31.90
N MET A 45 13.43 -12.79 -31.33
CA MET A 45 12.09 -12.45 -31.85
C MET A 45 11.59 -11.08 -31.41
N HIS A 46 11.98 -10.62 -30.22
CA HIS A 46 11.50 -9.36 -29.63
C HIS A 46 12.41 -8.17 -29.95
N ASN A 47 13.70 -8.40 -30.13
CA ASN A 47 14.68 -7.36 -30.47
C ASN A 47 14.36 -6.60 -31.78
N PRO A 48 13.80 -7.23 -32.84
CA PRO A 48 13.44 -6.51 -34.07
C PRO A 48 12.15 -5.68 -33.97
N THR A 49 11.29 -5.92 -32.98
CA THR A 49 9.91 -5.39 -32.90
C THR A 49 9.65 -4.50 -31.69
N GLY A 50 10.50 -4.56 -30.66
CA GLY A 50 10.40 -3.73 -29.46
C GLY A 50 11.60 -2.79 -29.28
N PRO A 51 11.45 -1.69 -28.52
CA PRO A 51 12.60 -0.89 -28.13
C PRO A 51 13.61 -1.75 -27.35
N LEU A 52 14.91 -1.50 -27.56
CA LEU A 52 16.06 -2.20 -26.92
C LEU A 52 16.02 -2.21 -25.38
N SER A 53 15.11 -1.46 -24.76
CA SER A 53 14.89 -1.42 -23.33
C SER A 53 13.47 -1.90 -23.01
N THR A 54 13.37 -3.07 -22.38
CA THR A 54 12.10 -3.58 -21.87
C THR A 54 11.68 -2.71 -20.65
N PRO A 55 10.44 -2.19 -20.57
CA PRO A 55 10.02 -1.21 -19.56
C PRO A 55 9.60 -1.82 -18.21
N GLU A 56 9.86 -3.10 -17.94
CA GLU A 56 9.36 -3.81 -16.75
C GLU A 56 10.11 -3.45 -15.47
N ALA A 57 9.56 -3.88 -14.33
CA ALA A 57 10.17 -3.66 -13.02
C ALA A 57 11.50 -4.42 -12.85
N ILE A 58 11.58 -5.65 -13.38
CA ILE A 58 12.79 -6.46 -13.39
C ILE A 58 13.40 -6.35 -14.78
N ALA A 59 14.66 -5.93 -14.86
CA ALA A 59 15.36 -5.86 -16.14
C ALA A 59 15.62 -7.26 -16.73
N GLU A 60 15.84 -7.36 -18.04
CA GLU A 60 16.19 -8.62 -18.72
C GLU A 60 17.39 -9.34 -18.06
N GLY A 61 18.41 -8.58 -17.62
CA GLY A 61 19.54 -9.08 -16.85
C GLY A 61 19.22 -9.45 -15.39
N ARG A 62 17.94 -9.51 -15.01
CA ARG A 62 17.41 -9.77 -13.65
C ARG A 62 17.76 -8.69 -12.61
N ALA A 63 18.20 -7.52 -13.05
CA ALA A 63 18.47 -6.40 -12.15
C ALA A 63 17.16 -5.76 -11.63
N VAL A 64 17.15 -5.38 -10.35
CA VAL A 64 15.98 -4.82 -9.63
C VAL A 64 16.22 -3.40 -9.12
N ASN A 65 17.13 -2.67 -9.78
CA ASN A 65 17.56 -1.32 -9.40
C ASN A 65 16.68 -0.19 -9.97
N ARG A 66 15.62 -0.52 -10.71
CA ARG A 66 14.67 0.46 -11.26
C ARG A 66 13.70 0.90 -10.16
N GLY A 67 13.46 2.21 -10.01
CA GLY A 67 12.56 2.74 -8.96
C GLY A 67 11.17 2.09 -8.93
N LYS A 68 10.61 1.78 -10.11
CA LYS A 68 9.33 1.07 -10.25
C LYS A 68 9.27 -0.31 -9.58
N TYR A 69 10.41 -0.99 -9.40
CA TYR A 69 10.46 -2.25 -8.67
C TYR A 69 10.19 -2.03 -7.18
N SER A 70 10.87 -1.06 -6.58
CA SER A 70 10.68 -0.71 -5.17
C SER A 70 9.27 -0.18 -4.92
N GLU A 71 8.74 0.65 -5.83
CA GLU A 71 7.37 1.16 -5.75
C GLU A 71 6.32 0.03 -5.82
N LEU A 72 6.45 -0.89 -6.80
CA LEU A 72 5.56 -2.04 -6.91
C LEU A 72 5.62 -2.93 -5.66
N LYS A 73 6.76 -3.03 -5.00
CA LYS A 73 6.92 -3.76 -3.74
C LYS A 73 6.11 -3.11 -2.61
N LEU A 74 6.04 -1.79 -2.53
CA LEU A 74 5.23 -1.08 -1.52
C LEU A 74 3.76 -1.44 -1.68
N GLN A 75 3.24 -1.33 -2.90
CA GLN A 75 1.85 -1.69 -3.24
C GLN A 75 1.54 -3.16 -2.96
N ALA A 76 2.43 -4.07 -3.37
CA ALA A 76 2.24 -5.50 -3.19
C ALA A 76 2.23 -5.91 -1.70
N GLN A 77 3.11 -5.32 -0.88
CA GLN A 77 3.16 -5.62 0.55
C GLN A 77 1.91 -5.12 1.27
N MET A 78 1.43 -3.91 0.93
CA MET A 78 0.18 -3.38 1.46
C MET A 78 -1.00 -4.29 1.16
N LEU A 79 -1.22 -4.63 -0.12
CA LEU A 79 -2.37 -5.42 -0.54
C LEU A 79 -2.38 -6.82 0.08
N LYS A 80 -1.20 -7.41 0.29
CA LYS A 80 -1.05 -8.71 0.94
C LYS A 80 -1.55 -8.72 2.39
N VAL A 81 -1.40 -7.60 3.11
CA VAL A 81 -1.74 -7.51 4.54
C VAL A 81 -3.06 -6.77 4.80
N ALA A 82 -3.80 -6.42 3.75
CA ALA A 82 -5.04 -5.66 3.82
C ALA A 82 -6.25 -6.48 3.30
N PRO A 83 -6.64 -7.58 3.96
CA PRO A 83 -7.73 -8.43 3.47
C PRO A 83 -9.08 -7.71 3.35
N GLY A 84 -9.30 -6.66 4.17
CA GLY A 84 -10.50 -5.81 4.08
C GLY A 84 -10.67 -5.15 2.70
N TYR A 85 -9.57 -4.90 1.97
CA TYR A 85 -9.62 -4.33 0.62
C TYR A 85 -10.45 -5.17 -0.37
N LEU A 86 -10.50 -6.49 -0.17
CA LEU A 86 -11.25 -7.41 -1.03
C LEU A 86 -12.76 -7.40 -0.77
N THR A 87 -13.18 -7.04 0.45
CA THR A 87 -14.60 -7.08 0.86
C THR A 87 -15.26 -5.71 0.80
N THR A 88 -14.47 -4.63 0.84
CA THR A 88 -15.00 -3.26 0.68
C THR A 88 -15.68 -3.07 -0.68
N ASN A 89 -16.88 -2.48 -0.70
CA ASN A 89 -17.55 -2.11 -1.95
C ASN A 89 -16.91 -0.87 -2.52
N ARG A 90 -16.72 -0.80 -3.83
CA ARG A 90 -16.24 0.42 -4.46
C ARG A 90 -17.37 1.44 -4.58
N ASP A 91 -17.12 2.68 -4.16
CA ASP A 91 -17.94 3.83 -4.50
C ASP A 91 -17.34 4.57 -5.71
N ASN A 92 -18.15 5.42 -6.34
CA ASN A 92 -17.71 6.29 -7.42
C ASN A 92 -16.69 7.32 -6.91
N ASN A 93 -15.83 7.80 -7.79
CA ASN A 93 -14.91 8.90 -7.47
C ASN A 93 -15.70 10.15 -7.11
N GLN A 94 -15.26 10.87 -6.08
CA GLN A 94 -15.89 12.08 -5.56
C GLN A 94 -14.83 13.09 -5.14
N THR A 95 -15.10 14.38 -5.30
CA THR A 95 -14.29 15.47 -4.76
C THR A 95 -14.71 15.89 -3.35
N LYS A 96 -15.89 15.45 -2.89
CA LYS A 96 -16.51 15.85 -1.62
C LYS A 96 -15.72 15.47 -0.35
N TRP A 97 -14.74 14.58 -0.48
CA TRP A 97 -13.98 14.03 0.63
C TRP A 97 -12.70 14.83 0.95
N ALA A 98 -12.38 15.83 0.12
CA ALA A 98 -11.32 16.80 0.37
C ALA A 98 -11.88 18.22 0.26
N GLU A 99 -11.35 19.14 1.06
CA GLU A 99 -11.67 20.57 0.93
C GLU A 99 -10.99 21.21 -0.30
N SER A 100 -10.02 20.52 -0.93
CA SER A 100 -9.26 21.04 -2.07
C SER A 100 -9.91 20.72 -3.42
N GLU A 101 -10.11 21.76 -4.23
CA GLU A 101 -10.48 21.64 -5.64
C GLU A 101 -9.25 21.20 -6.46
N GLY A 102 -9.03 19.90 -6.58
CA GLY A 102 -7.90 19.35 -7.34
C GLY A 102 -7.49 17.92 -7.00
N VAL A 103 -8.08 17.33 -5.96
CA VAL A 103 -7.86 15.93 -5.58
C VAL A 103 -9.16 15.15 -5.84
N GLU A 104 -9.07 14.12 -6.68
CA GLU A 104 -10.15 13.15 -6.83
C GLU A 104 -9.95 12.00 -5.84
N ILE A 105 -11.00 11.66 -5.07
CA ILE A 105 -10.96 10.58 -4.10
C ILE A 105 -11.89 9.46 -4.54
N GLY A 106 -11.32 8.28 -4.80
CA GLY A 106 -12.07 7.03 -4.92
C GLY A 106 -12.26 6.39 -3.55
N ALA A 107 -13.49 6.27 -3.07
CA ALA A 107 -13.78 5.61 -1.80
C ALA A 107 -14.12 4.13 -2.00
N ARG A 108 -13.76 3.27 -1.04
CA ARG A 108 -14.29 1.91 -0.95
C ARG A 108 -14.97 1.68 0.40
N LEU A 109 -16.29 1.54 0.40
CA LEU A 109 -17.13 1.45 1.59
C LEU A 109 -17.54 0.00 1.87
N ASN A 110 -17.29 -0.51 3.07
CA ASN A 110 -17.89 -1.77 3.53
C ASN A 110 -19.20 -1.47 4.27
N GLN A 111 -20.34 -1.94 3.76
CA GLN A 111 -21.63 -1.81 4.46
C GLN A 111 -21.80 -2.86 5.58
N ASN A 112 -20.95 -3.90 5.62
CA ASN A 112 -20.99 -4.96 6.63
C ASN A 112 -19.85 -4.81 7.66
N THR A 113 -20.24 -4.73 8.93
CA THR A 113 -19.45 -4.34 10.12
C THR A 113 -18.41 -5.36 10.62
N ALA A 114 -18.09 -6.41 9.85
CA ALA A 114 -17.25 -7.52 10.34
C ALA A 114 -15.77 -7.44 9.94
N TYR A 115 -15.41 -6.60 8.96
CA TYR A 115 -14.03 -6.42 8.52
C TYR A 115 -13.76 -4.93 8.30
N GLY A 116 -12.54 -4.50 8.65
CA GLY A 116 -12.07 -3.11 8.67
C GLY A 116 -12.52 -2.23 7.50
N GLN A 117 -12.61 -0.93 7.77
CA GLN A 117 -13.66 -0.10 7.20
C GLN A 117 -13.22 0.92 6.14
N PHE A 118 -12.01 0.95 5.55
CA PHE A 118 -11.59 1.85 4.44
C PHE A 118 -12.44 3.13 4.15
N PHE A 119 -12.59 4.01 5.13
CA PHE A 119 -13.09 5.37 4.90
C PHE A 119 -11.92 6.29 4.56
N ILE A 120 -12.22 7.30 3.77
CA ILE A 120 -11.68 8.63 4.06
C ILE A 120 -12.90 9.35 4.64
N ALA A 121 -12.84 9.66 5.94
CA ALA A 121 -13.87 10.31 6.78
C ALA A 121 -14.90 9.42 7.52
N ARG A 122 -14.57 9.07 8.78
CA ARG A 122 -15.54 9.34 9.87
C ARG A 122 -15.74 10.85 9.95
N ALA A 123 -16.85 11.33 10.50
CA ALA A 123 -17.32 12.74 10.52
C ALA A 123 -16.40 13.81 11.20
N PHE A 124 -15.10 13.78 10.94
CA PHE A 124 -14.06 14.64 11.50
C PHE A 124 -13.00 14.94 10.44
N SER A 125 -12.51 16.18 10.41
CA SER A 125 -11.43 16.59 9.52
C SER A 125 -10.08 16.04 10.01
N ILE A 126 -9.26 15.56 9.09
CA ILE A 126 -7.90 15.05 9.34
C ILE A 126 -6.94 15.97 8.55
N PRO A 127 -5.86 16.50 9.17
CA PRO A 127 -5.31 16.15 10.47
C PRO A 127 -6.04 16.78 11.68
N GLN A 128 -6.32 15.99 12.71
CA GLN A 128 -6.95 16.41 13.97
C GLN A 128 -6.04 17.29 14.83
N LEU A 129 -4.71 17.09 14.76
CA LEU A 129 -3.74 17.89 15.52
C LEU A 129 -3.33 19.18 14.79
N GLY A 130 -4.02 19.51 13.70
CA GLY A 130 -3.81 20.67 12.85
C GLY A 130 -2.80 20.42 11.72
N GLY A 131 -2.67 21.39 10.81
CA GLY A 131 -1.82 21.27 9.62
C GLY A 131 -2.59 20.82 8.37
N LYS A 132 -1.86 20.51 7.30
CA LYS A 132 -2.43 20.08 6.02
C LYS A 132 -1.60 18.94 5.44
N LEU A 133 -2.29 17.95 4.88
CA LEU A 133 -1.65 16.91 4.08
C LEU A 133 -1.19 17.50 2.73
N SER A 134 -0.15 16.92 2.16
CA SER A 134 0.35 17.25 0.82
C SER A 134 0.23 16.03 -0.09
N LEU A 135 0.03 16.31 -1.38
CA LEU A 135 0.13 15.32 -2.44
C LEU A 135 1.01 15.89 -3.54
N HIS A 136 2.17 15.29 -3.75
CA HIS A 136 3.11 15.75 -4.75
C HIS A 136 2.69 15.38 -6.19
N GLY A 137 3.32 16.02 -7.17
CA GLY A 137 2.99 15.79 -8.57
C GLY A 137 3.23 14.35 -9.01
N ARG A 138 2.25 13.75 -9.69
CA ARG A 138 2.25 12.34 -10.15
C ARG A 138 2.32 11.32 -9.02
N ASP A 139 1.85 11.68 -7.83
CA ASP A 139 1.69 10.77 -6.70
C ASP A 139 0.20 10.42 -6.47
N SER A 140 -0.04 9.29 -5.81
CA SER A 140 -1.36 8.86 -5.36
C SER A 140 -1.19 8.08 -4.06
N LYS A 141 -2.06 8.33 -3.07
CA LYS A 141 -1.94 7.70 -1.75
C LYS A 141 -3.18 6.92 -1.37
N ILE A 142 -2.97 5.83 -0.65
CA ILE A 142 -4.05 5.03 -0.06
C ILE A 142 -4.12 5.33 1.44
N HIS A 143 -5.06 6.19 1.83
CA HIS A 143 -5.40 6.39 3.24
C HIS A 143 -6.33 5.27 3.72
N VAL A 144 -6.19 4.84 4.96
CA VAL A 144 -7.00 3.77 5.54
C VAL A 144 -7.75 4.28 6.78
N THR A 145 -8.93 3.72 7.04
CA THR A 145 -9.58 3.78 8.36
C THR A 145 -9.98 2.40 8.83
N ASP A 146 -10.12 2.31 10.15
CA ASP A 146 -10.54 1.11 10.86
C ASP A 146 -9.75 -0.12 10.39
N PHE A 147 -8.43 0.05 10.26
CA PHE A 147 -7.51 -0.95 9.75
C PHE A 147 -7.08 -1.87 10.90
N ASP A 148 -7.37 -3.16 10.79
CA ASP A 148 -7.01 -4.14 11.82
C ASP A 148 -5.54 -4.52 11.74
N VAL A 149 -4.82 -4.31 12.84
CA VAL A 149 -3.43 -4.74 13.02
C VAL A 149 -3.39 -5.82 14.09
N GLY A 150 -3.85 -7.01 13.69
CA GLY A 150 -3.78 -8.19 14.54
C GLY A 150 -4.56 -8.05 15.84
N GLY A 151 -5.75 -7.45 15.78
CA GLY A 151 -6.65 -7.21 16.91
C GLY A 151 -6.63 -5.76 17.44
N THR A 152 -5.61 -4.97 17.09
CA THR A 152 -5.55 -3.54 17.44
C THR A 152 -6.11 -2.71 16.29
N ASN A 153 -7.11 -1.87 16.57
CA ASN A 153 -7.71 -1.02 15.55
C ASN A 153 -6.87 0.25 15.29
N VAL A 154 -6.46 0.47 14.05
CA VAL A 154 -5.97 1.76 13.56
C VAL A 154 -7.16 2.53 12.99
N SER A 155 -7.67 3.51 13.75
CA SER A 155 -8.86 4.27 13.37
C SER A 155 -8.68 5.01 12.05
N TYR A 156 -7.53 5.62 11.82
CA TYR A 156 -7.15 6.13 10.51
C TYR A 156 -5.64 6.25 10.37
N SER A 157 -5.14 6.16 9.15
CA SER A 157 -3.77 6.51 8.78
C SER A 157 -3.77 7.27 7.47
N THR A 158 -3.13 8.44 7.49
CA THR A 158 -2.83 9.21 6.28
C THR A 158 -1.52 8.76 5.63
N ALA A 159 -0.60 8.21 6.43
CA ALA A 159 0.57 7.51 5.90
C ALA A 159 0.16 6.15 5.35
N GLU A 160 0.86 5.69 4.32
CA GLU A 160 0.53 4.43 3.65
C GLU A 160 1.06 3.23 4.44
N ILE A 161 0.27 2.16 4.50
CA ILE A 161 0.68 0.94 5.20
C ILE A 161 1.67 0.19 4.31
N PHE A 162 2.89 -0.04 4.78
CA PHE A 162 3.83 -0.93 4.10
C PHE A 162 3.53 -2.39 4.42
N THR A 163 3.50 -2.72 5.71
CA THR A 163 3.23 -4.09 6.19
C THR A 163 2.86 -4.08 7.67
N TRP A 164 2.35 -5.21 8.18
CA TRP A 164 2.24 -5.44 9.61
C TRP A 164 2.41 -6.92 9.95
N LYS A 165 2.77 -7.22 11.20
CA LYS A 165 2.92 -8.61 11.66
C LYS A 165 2.70 -8.74 13.16
N GLN A 166 2.04 -9.83 13.57
CA GLN A 166 2.01 -10.28 14.96
C GLN A 166 3.27 -11.09 15.30
N PHE A 167 4.02 -10.65 16.31
CA PHE A 167 5.16 -11.36 16.86
C PHE A 167 4.73 -12.10 18.14
N ARG A 168 3.94 -13.16 17.98
CA ARG A 168 3.33 -13.92 19.09
C ARG A 168 4.31 -14.37 20.17
N GLY A 169 5.55 -14.69 19.80
CA GLY A 169 6.59 -15.09 20.75
C GLY A 169 7.10 -13.94 21.64
N TYR A 170 6.88 -12.69 21.24
CA TYR A 170 7.31 -11.50 21.97
C TYR A 170 6.14 -10.67 22.53
N GLY A 171 4.89 -11.05 22.22
CA GLY A 171 3.69 -10.40 22.77
C GLY A 171 3.39 -9.02 22.18
N TYR A 172 3.97 -8.66 21.04
CA TYR A 172 3.67 -7.39 20.36
C TYR A 172 3.43 -7.56 18.85
N ASN A 173 2.75 -6.58 18.28
CA ASN A 173 2.52 -6.42 16.85
C ASN A 173 3.39 -5.27 16.34
N VAL A 174 3.85 -5.35 15.09
CA VAL A 174 4.55 -4.24 14.43
C VAL A 174 3.73 -3.80 13.23
N LEU A 175 3.48 -2.50 13.14
CA LEU A 175 2.96 -1.81 11.97
C LEU A 175 4.09 -0.99 11.35
N VAL A 176 4.26 -1.06 10.03
CA VAL A 176 5.20 -0.20 9.32
C VAL A 176 4.41 0.67 8.36
N VAL A 177 4.53 1.98 8.54
CA VAL A 177 3.95 2.99 7.64
C VAL A 177 5.04 3.78 6.93
N TYR A 178 4.71 4.35 5.77
CA TYR A 178 5.62 5.16 4.98
C TYR A 178 4.88 6.32 4.31
N ALA A 179 5.67 7.29 3.86
CA ALA A 179 5.20 8.49 3.19
C ALA A 179 6.34 9.10 2.35
N GLY A 180 5.99 10.06 1.49
CA GLY A 180 6.96 10.86 0.78
C GLY A 180 7.73 11.79 1.72
N PRO A 181 8.92 12.26 1.31
CA PRO A 181 9.71 13.20 2.10
C PRO A 181 8.97 14.53 2.30
N ASP A 182 9.15 15.15 3.47
CA ASP A 182 8.58 16.46 3.81
C ASP A 182 7.03 16.53 3.78
N GLU A 183 6.36 15.38 3.85
CA GLU A 183 4.91 15.29 3.98
C GLU A 183 4.48 15.22 5.46
N LEU A 184 3.46 15.99 5.83
CA LEU A 184 2.82 15.89 7.14
C LEU A 184 1.87 14.69 7.15
N HIS A 185 2.02 13.81 8.13
CA HIS A 185 1.14 12.67 8.33
C HIS A 185 0.62 12.57 9.75
N GLU A 186 -0.57 11.98 9.84
CA GLU A 186 -1.26 11.67 11.07
C GLU A 186 -1.83 10.24 11.03
N ILE A 187 -1.69 9.53 12.15
CA ILE A 187 -2.25 8.20 12.38
C ILE A 187 -2.88 8.13 13.78
N ALA A 188 -4.08 7.57 13.86
CA ALA A 188 -4.76 7.33 15.12
C ALA A 188 -4.93 5.84 15.39
N MET A 189 -4.51 5.41 16.58
CA MET A 189 -4.56 4.02 17.01
C MET A 189 -5.41 3.90 18.27
N GLU A 190 -6.07 2.77 18.43
CA GLU A 190 -6.83 2.46 19.65
C GLU A 190 -5.94 2.59 20.89
N TYR A 191 -6.43 3.35 21.88
CA TYR A 191 -5.72 3.58 23.12
C TYR A 191 -6.27 2.68 24.23
N ILE A 192 -5.41 1.79 24.70
CA ILE A 192 -5.71 0.94 25.85
C ILE A 192 -5.47 1.74 27.13
N LYS A 193 -6.54 1.97 27.90
CA LYS A 193 -6.47 2.70 29.17
C LYS A 193 -5.40 2.11 30.09
N GLY A 194 -4.49 2.97 30.57
CA GLY A 194 -3.40 2.57 31.48
C GLY A 194 -2.12 2.12 30.78
N LYS A 195 -2.08 2.05 29.44
CA LYS A 195 -0.83 1.91 28.68
C LYS A 195 -0.30 3.29 28.35
N GLU A 196 0.98 3.53 28.56
CA GLU A 196 1.62 4.78 28.14
C GLU A 196 2.15 4.67 26.71
N VAL A 197 2.38 5.83 26.11
CA VAL A 197 3.05 5.95 24.82
C VAL A 197 4.55 6.05 25.10
N GLU A 198 5.32 5.10 24.59
CA GLU A 198 6.77 5.09 24.72
C GLU A 198 7.40 5.41 23.37
N LEU A 199 8.20 6.48 23.32
CA LEU A 199 8.99 6.83 22.14
C LEU A 199 10.31 6.04 22.18
N ILE A 200 10.43 5.01 21.34
CA ILE A 200 11.60 4.14 21.27
C ILE A 200 12.71 4.79 20.44
N GLN A 201 12.35 5.43 19.33
CA GLN A 201 13.30 6.06 18.42
C GLN A 201 12.71 7.33 17.82
N GLY A 202 13.57 8.34 17.63
CA GLY A 202 13.19 9.61 17.02
C GLY A 202 12.81 10.67 18.05
N SER A 203 12.52 11.86 17.57
CA SER A 203 12.24 13.06 18.41
C SER A 203 11.20 13.99 17.80
N SER A 204 10.81 13.78 16.53
CA SER A 204 9.87 14.66 15.81
C SER A 204 8.41 14.21 15.91
N LEU A 205 8.16 13.06 16.55
CA LEU A 205 6.83 12.50 16.73
C LEU A 205 6.07 13.25 17.82
N ARG A 206 5.00 13.96 17.45
CA ARG A 206 4.03 14.54 18.38
C ARG A 206 2.90 13.54 18.59
N PHE A 207 2.37 13.45 19.81
CA PHE A 207 1.17 12.65 20.05
C PHE A 207 0.20 13.31 21.04
N GLN A 208 -1.07 12.95 20.93
CA GLN A 208 -2.13 13.36 21.87
C GLN A 208 -3.12 12.21 22.09
N LYS A 209 -3.51 11.99 23.34
CA LYS A 209 -4.58 11.03 23.70
C LYS A 209 -5.94 11.71 23.48
N VAL A 210 -6.78 11.12 22.64
CA VAL A 210 -8.11 11.64 22.27
C VAL A 210 -9.14 10.52 22.41
N ALA A 211 -10.04 10.63 23.40
CA ALA A 211 -11.24 9.80 23.60
C ALA A 211 -11.20 8.37 22.99
N GLY A 212 -10.38 7.48 23.57
CA GLY A 212 -10.27 6.07 23.14
C GLY A 212 -9.19 5.80 22.10
N TYR A 213 -8.49 6.83 21.62
CA TYR A 213 -7.39 6.73 20.67
C TYR A 213 -6.17 7.55 21.12
N VAL A 214 -5.02 7.23 20.54
CA VAL A 214 -3.84 8.07 20.54
C VAL A 214 -3.56 8.48 19.10
N VAL A 215 -3.44 9.79 18.89
CA VAL A 215 -3.16 10.39 17.59
C VAL A 215 -1.70 10.76 17.55
N PHE A 216 -0.97 10.24 16.56
CA PHE A 216 0.41 10.55 16.27
C PHE A 216 0.48 11.43 15.03
N GLN A 217 1.27 12.50 15.10
CA GLN A 217 1.52 13.40 13.98
C GLN A 217 3.02 13.63 13.81
N TYR A 218 3.50 13.57 12.58
CA TYR A 218 4.91 13.77 12.24
C TYR A 218 5.05 14.31 10.82
N ASN A 219 6.14 15.02 10.57
CA ASN A 219 6.63 15.24 9.21
C ASN A 219 7.60 14.12 8.85
N THR A 220 7.46 13.57 7.64
CA THR A 220 8.36 12.52 7.17
C THR A 220 9.76 13.06 6.99
N THR A 221 10.74 12.38 7.57
CA THR A 221 12.17 12.68 7.41
C THR A 221 12.93 11.42 7.01
N ALA A 222 14.23 11.54 6.72
CA ALA A 222 15.09 10.37 6.52
C ALA A 222 15.30 9.57 7.82
N GLU A 223 15.02 10.15 8.99
CA GLU A 223 15.16 9.50 10.29
C GLU A 223 13.88 8.77 10.70
N ARG A 224 13.98 7.46 10.86
CA ARG A 224 12.86 6.63 11.33
C ARG A 224 12.44 7.03 12.74
N GLN A 225 11.13 7.19 12.92
CA GLN A 225 10.47 7.34 14.22
C GLN A 225 9.87 5.99 14.63
N ILE A 226 9.87 5.67 15.93
CA ILE A 226 9.27 4.45 16.48
C ILE A 226 8.57 4.80 17.79
N ALA A 227 7.29 4.44 17.91
CA ALA A 227 6.53 4.51 19.14
C ALA A 227 5.89 3.16 19.48
N GLN A 228 5.78 2.89 20.79
CA GLN A 228 5.07 1.75 21.34
C GLN A 228 3.84 2.22 22.10
N VAL A 229 2.71 1.57 21.85
CA VAL A 229 1.46 1.78 22.58
C VAL A 229 0.88 0.43 22.96
N GLY A 230 0.96 0.09 24.24
CA GLY A 230 0.55 -1.23 24.71
C GLY A 230 1.36 -2.32 24.01
N ASP A 231 0.70 -3.13 23.20
CA ASP A 231 1.30 -4.27 22.50
C ASP A 231 1.51 -3.98 21.00
N LEU A 232 1.32 -2.73 20.55
CA LEU A 232 1.56 -2.33 19.16
C LEU A 232 2.75 -1.36 19.06
N GLN A 233 3.71 -1.72 18.21
CA GLN A 233 4.82 -0.88 17.77
C GLN A 233 4.50 -0.30 16.39
N ILE A 234 4.74 1.00 16.21
CA ILE A 234 4.66 1.70 14.92
C ILE A 234 5.94 2.48 14.66
#